data_AF-A0A816VC45-F1
#
_entry.id   AF-A0A816VC45-F1
#
_cell.length_a   1.000
_cell.length_b   1.000
_cell.length_c   1.000
_cell.angle_alpha   90.00
_cell.angle_beta   90.00
_cell.angle_gamma   90.00
#
_symmetry.space_group_name_H-M   'P 1'
#
loop_
_entity.id
_entity.type
_entity.pdbx_description
1 polymer ?
#
loop_
_entity_poly.entity_id
_entity_poly.type
_entity_poly.pdbx_seq_one_letter_code
_entity_poly.pdbx_strand_id
1 'polypeptide(L)'
;VGDGDKYYRYTQITEKITSRHIPSPYRPVDFRLSVGTSHFSDVRGMQIYMRMSAKQKLLEYVFFPLVQTPNNRIHIPVIENNQDRTVSIKYQPFEVGLHELDVDVAVKLGI
;
A
#
# COMPACT_ATOMS: atom_id res chain seq x y z
N VAL A 1 -14.64 9.27 -26.52
CA VAL A 1 -14.05 7.94 -26.26
C VAL A 1 -12.91 8.15 -25.27
N GLY A 2 -13.26 8.41 -24.02
CA GLY A 2 -12.95 7.53 -22.90
C GLY A 2 -12.07 8.33 -21.96
N ASP A 3 -12.70 9.10 -21.07
CA ASP A 3 -12.06 10.00 -20.11
C ASP A 3 -11.20 9.15 -19.17
N GLY A 4 -9.91 9.06 -19.50
CA GLY A 4 -8.96 8.23 -18.77
C GLY A 4 -8.78 8.83 -17.39
N ASP A 5 -9.20 8.08 -16.37
CA ASP A 5 -8.97 8.39 -14.97
C ASP A 5 -7.55 8.95 -14.75
N LYS A 6 -7.46 10.24 -14.42
CA LYS A 6 -6.16 10.89 -14.17
C LYS A 6 -5.71 10.57 -12.75
N TYR A 7 -4.69 9.72 -12.65
CA TYR A 7 -3.98 9.43 -11.40
C TYR A 7 -2.79 10.40 -11.26
N TYR A 8 -2.69 11.06 -10.11
CA TYR A 8 -1.54 11.89 -9.75
C TYR A 8 -0.72 11.16 -8.68
N ARG A 9 0.55 10.89 -8.95
CA ARG A 9 1.48 10.32 -7.95
C ARG A 9 1.74 11.39 -6.88
N TYR A 10 1.45 11.06 -5.63
CA TYR A 10 1.51 12.03 -4.54
C TYR A 10 2.72 11.80 -3.64
N THR A 11 3.08 10.54 -3.38
CA THR A 11 4.18 10.18 -2.47
C THR A 11 4.69 8.79 -2.79
N GLN A 12 6.00 8.61 -2.64
CA GLN A 12 6.68 7.31 -2.62
C GLN A 12 7.21 7.10 -1.19
N ILE A 13 6.91 5.96 -0.57
CA ILE A 13 7.38 5.59 0.76
C ILE A 13 8.27 4.37 0.62
N THR A 14 9.51 4.46 1.10
CA THR A 14 10.46 3.33 1.08
C THR A 14 10.81 2.92 2.50
N GLU A 15 10.56 1.66 2.84
CA GLU A 15 10.84 1.07 4.15
C GLU A 15 11.79 -0.14 4.01
N LYS A 16 12.67 -0.34 5.00
CA LYS A 16 13.65 -1.44 4.99
C LYS A 16 13.26 -2.53 5.98
N ILE A 17 13.15 -3.77 5.48
CA ILE A 17 12.82 -4.97 6.27
C ILE A 17 14.04 -5.88 6.29
N THR A 18 14.70 -6.00 7.43
CA THR A 18 15.81 -6.95 7.59
C THR A 18 15.32 -8.24 8.22
N SER A 19 15.36 -9.34 7.46
CA SER A 19 15.09 -10.67 7.98
C SER A 19 16.40 -11.38 8.34
N ARG A 20 16.57 -11.73 9.62
CA ARG A 20 17.72 -12.54 10.09
C ARG A 20 17.43 -14.05 10.09
N HIS A 21 16.17 -14.43 10.22
CA HIS A 21 15.68 -15.81 10.22
C HIS A 21 14.30 -15.84 9.56
N ILE A 22 13.96 -16.93 8.86
CA ILE A 22 12.64 -17.08 8.25
C ILE A 22 11.64 -17.50 9.34
N PRO A 23 10.67 -16.65 9.69
CA PRO A 23 9.73 -17.00 10.75
C PRO A 23 8.81 -18.14 10.29
N SER A 24 8.70 -19.17 11.13
CA SER A 24 7.65 -20.19 11.09
C SER A 24 7.04 -20.27 12.50
N PRO A 25 5.70 -20.20 12.68
CA PRO A 25 4.65 -20.03 11.68
C PRO A 25 4.55 -18.59 11.15
N TYR A 26 3.59 -18.33 10.25
CA TYR A 26 3.33 -17.02 9.64
C TYR A 26 3.26 -15.90 10.69
N ARG A 27 4.19 -14.95 10.59
CA ARG A 27 4.31 -13.72 11.39
C ARG A 27 4.71 -12.58 10.43
N PRO A 28 3.73 -11.93 9.78
CA PRO A 28 4.00 -10.86 8.84
C PRO A 28 4.52 -9.62 9.57
N VAL A 29 5.41 -8.89 8.92
CA VAL A 29 5.70 -7.51 9.31
C VAL A 29 4.53 -6.66 8.85
N ASP A 30 3.96 -5.87 9.77
CA ASP A 30 2.80 -5.01 9.53
C ASP A 30 3.26 -3.55 9.43
N PHE A 31 3.24 -3.01 8.22
CA PHE A 31 3.47 -1.59 7.97
C PHE A 31 2.15 -0.85 7.99
N ARG A 32 1.95 -0.07 9.03
CA ARG A 32 0.73 0.70 9.22
C ARG A 32 0.90 2.13 8.74
N LEU A 33 0.21 2.47 7.66
CA LEU A 33 0.24 3.81 7.06
C LEU A 33 -1.00 4.60 7.49
N SER A 34 -0.78 5.72 8.18
CA SER A 34 -1.84 6.66 8.55
C SER A 34 -2.20 7.56 7.37
N VAL A 35 -3.49 7.70 7.08
CA VAL A 35 -3.99 8.31 5.83
C VAL A 35 -4.90 9.53 6.05
N GLY A 36 -4.77 10.20 7.19
CA GLY A 36 -5.49 11.45 7.48
C GLY A 36 -6.97 11.24 7.85
N THR A 37 -7.84 12.22 7.56
CA THR A 37 -9.24 12.31 8.06
C THR A 37 -10.28 11.55 7.20
N SER A 38 -9.86 10.60 6.37
CA SER A 38 -10.64 9.99 5.28
C SER A 38 -11.54 8.81 5.68
N HIS A 39 -12.43 8.35 4.79
CA HIS A 39 -13.21 7.12 4.94
C HIS A 39 -12.87 6.15 3.80
N PHE A 40 -12.87 4.84 4.06
CA PHE A 40 -12.50 3.82 3.06
C PHE A 40 -13.72 3.29 2.34
N SER A 41 -13.59 3.03 1.03
CA SER A 41 -14.71 2.56 0.23
C SER A 41 -14.58 1.13 -0.26
N ASP A 42 -13.38 0.63 -0.58
CA ASP A 42 -13.27 -0.71 -1.19
C ASP A 42 -11.82 -1.23 -1.24
N VAL A 43 -11.67 -2.55 -1.27
CA VAL A 43 -10.41 -3.25 -1.60
C VAL A 43 -10.68 -4.08 -2.86
N ARG A 44 -10.05 -3.75 -3.99
CA ARG A 44 -10.12 -4.60 -5.20
C ARG A 44 -8.73 -5.04 -5.60
N GLY A 45 -8.49 -6.35 -5.57
CA GLY A 45 -7.17 -6.90 -5.84
C GLY A 45 -6.14 -6.41 -4.84
N MET A 46 -4.97 -5.98 -5.32
CA MET A 46 -3.85 -5.50 -4.48
C MET A 46 -3.91 -3.98 -4.23
N GLN A 47 -5.07 -3.36 -4.44
CA GLN A 47 -5.30 -1.92 -4.32
C GLN A 47 -6.39 -1.62 -3.28
N ILE A 48 -6.15 -0.62 -2.45
CA ILE A 48 -7.17 -0.06 -1.54
C ILE A 48 -7.56 1.31 -2.05
N TYR A 49 -8.86 1.55 -2.13
CA TYR A 49 -9.45 2.83 -2.51
C TYR A 49 -9.94 3.58 -1.26
N MET A 50 -9.42 4.79 -1.07
CA MET A 50 -9.90 5.69 -0.01
C MET A 50 -10.70 6.83 -0.61
N ARG A 51 -11.89 7.11 -0.07
CA ARG A 51 -12.74 8.20 -0.52
C ARG A 51 -12.66 9.37 0.46
N MET A 52 -12.06 10.48 0.06
CA MET A 52 -12.10 11.72 0.84
C MET A 52 -13.18 12.66 0.31
N SER A 53 -13.94 13.28 1.21
CA SER A 53 -14.75 14.46 0.90
C SER A 53 -13.97 15.70 1.29
N ALA A 54 -13.12 16.20 0.38
CA ALA A 54 -12.52 17.52 0.53
C ALA A 54 -13.42 18.51 -0.21
N LYS A 55 -14.27 19.24 0.52
CA LYS A 55 -15.11 20.35 0.01
C LYS A 55 -15.60 20.14 -1.43
N GLN A 56 -16.55 19.21 -1.61
CA GLN A 56 -17.26 18.87 -2.86
C GLN A 56 -16.51 18.00 -3.88
N LYS A 57 -15.20 17.72 -3.73
CA LYS A 57 -14.48 16.81 -4.64
C LYS A 57 -14.10 15.51 -3.96
N LEU A 58 -14.46 14.39 -4.60
CA LEU A 58 -14.11 13.06 -4.15
C LEU A 58 -12.67 12.75 -4.58
N LEU A 59 -11.80 12.51 -3.60
CA LEU A 59 -10.45 12.02 -3.88
C LEU A 59 -10.43 10.53 -3.61
N GLU A 60 -9.94 9.77 -4.59
CA GLU A 60 -9.74 8.33 -4.52
C GLU A 60 -8.24 8.04 -4.42
N TYR A 61 -7.75 7.67 -3.24
CA TYR A 61 -6.34 7.28 -3.10
C TYR A 61 -6.15 5.81 -3.45
N VAL A 62 -5.05 5.47 -4.11
CA VAL A 62 -4.67 4.12 -4.53
C VAL A 62 -3.24 3.83 -4.10
N PHE A 63 -3.02 2.69 -3.47
CA PHE A 63 -1.71 2.23 -3.01
C PHE A 63 -1.17 1.13 -3.92
N PHE A 64 0.12 1.18 -4.21
CA PHE A 64 0.84 0.18 -5.00
C PHE A 64 2.10 -0.27 -4.24
N PRO A 65 1.98 -1.22 -3.30
CA PRO A 65 3.12 -1.71 -2.54
C PRO A 65 3.87 -2.79 -3.33
N LEU A 66 5.21 -2.73 -3.32
CA LEU A 66 6.12 -3.70 -3.91
C LEU A 66 7.26 -3.99 -2.94
N VAL A 67 7.63 -5.25 -2.80
CA VAL A 67 8.80 -5.65 -1.99
C VAL A 67 9.88 -6.19 -2.91
N GLN A 68 11.04 -5.53 -2.93
CA GLN A 68 12.25 -6.09 -3.52
C GLN A 68 12.96 -6.96 -2.49
N THR A 69 13.22 -8.21 -2.84
CA THR A 69 13.89 -9.18 -1.98
C THR A 69 15.41 -9.09 -2.11
N PRO A 70 16.19 -9.68 -1.18
CA PRO A 70 17.64 -9.76 -1.26
C PRO A 70 18.18 -10.30 -2.59
N ASN A 71 17.48 -11.25 -3.21
CA ASN A 71 17.85 -11.79 -4.52
C ASN A 71 17.27 -11.01 -5.72
N ASN A 72 16.82 -9.76 -5.49
CA ASN A 72 16.29 -8.85 -6.49
C ASN A 72 15.00 -9.32 -7.18
N ARG A 73 14.19 -10.16 -6.52
CA ARG A 73 12.83 -10.48 -6.99
C ARG A 73 11.85 -9.46 -6.45
N ILE A 74 10.78 -9.22 -7.21
CA ILE A 74 9.68 -8.35 -6.80
C ILE A 74 8.53 -9.21 -6.30
N HIS A 75 8.06 -8.91 -5.10
CA HIS A 75 6.92 -9.54 -4.45
C HIS A 75 5.85 -8.52 -4.18
N ILE A 76 4.59 -8.95 -4.23
CA ILE A 76 3.48 -8.06 -3.93
C ILE A 76 2.92 -8.44 -2.56
N PRO A 77 3.01 -7.55 -1.56
CA PRO A 77 2.54 -7.82 -0.20
C PRO A 77 1.00 -7.74 -0.12
N VAL A 78 0.46 -8.25 0.98
CA VAL A 78 -0.99 -8.15 1.25
C VAL A 78 -1.29 -6.76 1.78
N ILE A 79 -2.40 -6.17 1.34
CA ILE A 79 -2.87 -4.88 1.80
C ILE A 79 -4.24 -5.02 2.47
N GLU A 80 -4.41 -4.43 3.63
CA GLU A 80 -5.63 -4.51 4.43
C GLU A 80 -6.10 -3.12 4.89
N ASN A 81 -7.42 -2.92 4.80
CA ASN A 81 -8.07 -1.72 5.33
C ASN A 81 -8.41 -1.93 6.81
N ASN A 82 -7.81 -1.13 7.69
CA ASN A 82 -8.03 -1.23 9.13
C ASN A 82 -9.34 -0.57 9.62
N GLN A 83 -10.10 0.07 8.72
CA GLN A 83 -11.37 0.75 9.01
C GLN A 83 -11.29 1.90 10.02
N ASP A 84 -10.08 2.35 10.35
CA ASP A 84 -9.81 3.33 11.40
C ASP A 84 -8.93 4.50 10.94
N ARG A 85 -8.86 4.70 9.63
CA ARG A 85 -8.07 5.71 8.90
C ARG A 85 -6.61 5.35 8.75
N THR A 86 -6.34 4.05 8.69
CA THR A 86 -5.04 3.49 8.35
C THR A 86 -5.17 2.31 7.39
N VAL A 87 -4.08 2.00 6.69
CA VAL A 87 -3.90 0.79 5.89
C VAL A 87 -2.73 -0.01 6.44
N SER A 88 -2.87 -1.33 6.46
CA SER A 88 -1.79 -2.25 6.81
C SER A 88 -1.24 -2.94 5.57
N ILE A 89 0.07 -2.87 5.36
CA ILE A 89 0.79 -3.65 4.35
C ILE A 89 1.52 -4.77 5.08
N LYS A 90 1.17 -6.00 4.76
CA LYS A 90 1.65 -7.21 5.42
C LYS A 90 2.57 -8.00 4.50
N TYR A 91 3.80 -8.23 4.94
CA TYR A 91 4.79 -9.02 4.22
C TYR A 91 5.49 -10.03 5.12
N GLN A 92 5.63 -11.26 4.63
CA GLN A 92 6.40 -12.33 5.27
C GLN A 92 7.67 -12.57 4.45
N PRO A 93 8.86 -12.23 4.97
CA PRO A 93 10.11 -12.63 4.34
C PRO A 93 10.22 -14.16 4.27
N PHE A 94 10.54 -14.70 3.08
CA PHE A 94 10.79 -16.12 2.84
C PHE A 94 12.28 -16.42 2.59
N GLU A 95 13.11 -15.38 2.54
CA GLU A 95 14.57 -15.46 2.46
C GLU A 95 15.24 -14.46 3.41
N VAL A 96 16.46 -14.79 3.83
CA VAL A 96 17.26 -14.00 4.78
C VAL A 96 17.94 -12.87 4.03
N GLY A 97 17.95 -11.68 4.64
CA GLY A 97 18.61 -10.50 4.08
C GLY A 97 17.76 -9.24 4.18
N LEU A 98 18.20 -8.21 3.47
CA LEU A 98 17.51 -6.93 3.34
C LEU A 98 16.44 -7.02 2.24
N HIS A 99 15.18 -6.80 2.63
CA HIS A 99 14.06 -6.57 1.71
C HIS A 99 13.71 -5.09 1.76
N GLU A 100 13.37 -4.49 0.62
CA GLU A 100 12.97 -3.09 0.51
C GLU A 100 11.51 -3.03 0.09
N LEU A 101 10.66 -2.43 0.92
CA LEU A 101 9.27 -2.13 0.60
C LEU A 101 9.21 -0.75 -0.03
N ASP A 102 8.70 -0.66 -1.25
CA ASP A 102 8.36 0.59 -1.92
C ASP A 102 6.84 0.71 -2.05
N VAL A 103 6.30 1.88 -1.72
CA VAL A 103 4.86 2.14 -1.76
C VAL A 103 4.61 3.41 -2.53
N ASP A 104 4.01 3.25 -3.70
CA ASP A 104 3.49 4.37 -4.48
C ASP A 104 2.06 4.69 -4.08
N VAL A 105 1.80 5.98 -3.83
CA VAL A 105 0.45 6.49 -3.57
C VAL A 105 0.01 7.38 -4.71
N ALA A 106 -1.08 7.01 -5.37
CA ALA A 106 -1.73 7.82 -6.39
C ALA A 106 -3.06 8.37 -5.88
N VAL A 107 -3.43 9.55 -6.36
CA VAL A 107 -4.75 10.15 -6.14
C VAL A 107 -5.46 10.25 -7.47
N LYS A 108 -6.61 9.59 -7.57
CA LYS A 108 -7.59 9.78 -8.62
C LYS A 108 -8.58 10.86 -8.19
N LEU A 109 -8.74 11.86 -9.06
CA LEU A 109 -9.78 12.86 -8.90
C LEU A 109 -11.10 12.26 -9.39
N GLY A 110 -12.08 12.09 -8.51
CA GLY A 110 -13.46 11.88 -8.93
C GLY A 110 -13.93 13.14 -9.64
N ILE A 111 -14.21 13.01 -10.94
CA ILE A 111 -14.92 14.03 -11.73
C ILE A 111 -16.42 13.76 -11.57
#